data_AF-A0A8K0LZD3-F1
#
_entry.id   AF-A0A8K0LZD3-F1
#
_cell.length_a   1.000
_cell.length_b   1.000
_cell.length_c   1.000
_cell.angle_alpha   90.00
_cell.angle_beta   90.00
_cell.angle_gamma   90.00
#
_symmetry.space_group_name_H-M   'P 1'
#
loop_
_entity.id
_entity.type
_entity.pdbx_description
1 polymer ?
#
loop_
_entity_poly.entity_id
_entity_poly.type
_entity_poly.pdbx_seq_one_letter_code
_entity_poly.pdbx_strand_id
1 'polypeptide(L)'
;MTAPVRFDFLCYRVGVKFDESYDIPLRIVRAGDHSDKEKTEGKPLWNAAMNTIMEHSEATCLRRASPASCACGLPATATEYLPPMPFLDAPKPHVVAIVDLFCGNLKCRTRTRQSMLQVMSRNRSPDDGLRGPDPGLFAELMSCRVCKKREGLRECGVCHVAGYCGQEHQEEDWPNHKAECTPWPTSTFDARRPLDEADADSDTKVTYSAVFNVAGPGEPPRFREISREEVVRRLLMGAAGMEELEVEMK
;
A
#
# COMPACT_ATOMS: atom_id res chain seq x y z
N MET A 1 -31.72 -11.97 -14.86
CA MET A 1 -31.89 -11.26 -13.58
C MET A 1 -30.51 -10.82 -13.09
N THR A 2 -30.40 -9.57 -12.66
CA THR A 2 -29.20 -8.97 -12.06
C THR A 2 -29.47 -8.70 -10.57
N ALA A 3 -28.41 -8.50 -9.81
CA ALA A 3 -28.46 -7.93 -8.46
C ALA A 3 -27.45 -6.77 -8.36
N PRO A 4 -27.80 -5.70 -7.63
CA PRO A 4 -26.84 -4.64 -7.36
C PRO A 4 -25.74 -5.16 -6.42
N VAL A 5 -24.49 -4.97 -6.81
CA VAL A 5 -23.30 -5.30 -6.01
C VAL A 5 -22.50 -4.02 -5.82
N ARG A 6 -22.19 -3.68 -4.56
CA ARG A 6 -21.36 -2.51 -4.23
C ARG A 6 -19.88 -2.85 -4.38
N PHE A 7 -19.09 -1.97 -4.98
CA PHE A 7 -17.64 -2.10 -5.10
C PHE A 7 -16.99 -1.04 -4.24
N ASP A 8 -16.25 -1.45 -3.21
CA ASP A 8 -15.53 -0.58 -2.31
C ASP A 8 -14.06 -0.49 -2.79
N PHE A 9 -13.71 0.62 -3.43
CA PHE A 9 -12.35 0.88 -3.93
C PHE A 9 -11.50 1.57 -2.90
N LEU A 10 -10.34 0.98 -2.61
CA LEU A 10 -9.35 1.48 -1.67
C LEU A 10 -8.07 1.86 -2.44
N CYS A 11 -7.91 3.14 -2.78
CA CYS A 11 -6.67 3.63 -3.40
C CYS A 11 -5.61 3.82 -2.28
N TYR A 12 -4.84 2.77 -2.01
CA TYR A 12 -4.12 2.56 -0.73
C TYR A 12 -3.19 3.70 -0.32
N ARG A 13 -2.25 4.12 -1.17
CA ARG A 13 -1.26 5.15 -0.81
C ARG A 13 -1.82 6.56 -0.69
N VAL A 14 -2.90 6.85 -1.41
CA VAL A 14 -3.50 8.19 -1.39
C VAL A 14 -4.60 8.33 -0.35
N GLY A 15 -4.94 7.25 0.36
CA GLY A 15 -6.01 7.25 1.36
C GLY A 15 -7.40 7.54 0.80
N VAL A 16 -7.55 7.55 -0.53
CA VAL A 16 -8.83 7.80 -1.20
C VAL A 16 -9.65 6.52 -1.17
N LYS A 17 -10.88 6.64 -0.70
CA LYS A 17 -11.89 5.59 -0.75
C LYS A 17 -13.08 6.08 -1.55
N PHE A 18 -13.67 5.20 -2.34
CA PHE A 18 -14.94 5.46 -3.00
C PHE A 18 -15.67 4.16 -3.29
N ASP A 19 -16.98 4.24 -3.41
CA ASP A 19 -17.81 3.12 -3.77
C ASP A 19 -18.63 3.38 -5.04
N GLU A 20 -18.88 2.31 -5.79
CA GLU A 20 -19.73 2.32 -6.98
C GLU A 20 -20.62 1.08 -6.97
N SER A 21 -21.81 1.17 -7.54
CA SER A 21 -22.76 0.04 -7.60
C SER A 21 -22.93 -0.45 -9.02
N TYR A 22 -22.84 -1.77 -9.20
CA TYR A 22 -22.95 -2.42 -10.50
C TYR A 22 -24.03 -3.51 -10.49
N ASP A 23 -24.82 -3.58 -11.55
CA ASP A 23 -25.80 -4.66 -11.75
C ASP A 23 -25.11 -5.92 -12.28
N ILE A 24 -24.88 -6.90 -11.41
CA ILE A 24 -24.19 -8.14 -11.75
C ILE A 24 -25.20 -9.26 -11.98
N PRO A 25 -25.08 -10.06 -13.06
CA PRO A 25 -25.96 -11.22 -13.28
C PRO A 25 -26.02 -12.14 -12.06
N LEU A 26 -27.21 -12.52 -11.61
CA LEU A 26 -27.39 -13.38 -10.43
C LEU A 26 -26.62 -14.70 -10.51
N ARG A 27 -26.43 -15.24 -11.72
CA ARG A 27 -25.62 -16.45 -11.94
C ARG A 27 -24.15 -16.28 -11.51
N ILE A 28 -23.61 -15.07 -11.67
CA ILE A 28 -22.24 -14.72 -11.29
C ILE A 28 -22.17 -14.51 -9.78
N VAL A 29 -23.15 -13.81 -9.20
CA VAL A 29 -23.23 -13.56 -7.75
C VAL A 29 -23.33 -14.88 -6.97
N ARG A 30 -24.20 -15.79 -7.41
CA ARG A 30 -24.41 -17.09 -6.76
C ARG A 30 -23.23 -18.07 -6.95
N ALA A 31 -22.54 -18.02 -8.09
CA ALA A 31 -21.40 -18.91 -8.37
C ALA A 31 -20.17 -18.59 -7.51
N GLY A 32 -20.07 -17.38 -6.95
CA GLY A 32 -19.00 -17.01 -6.02
C GLY A 32 -19.11 -17.69 -4.65
N ASP A 33 -20.26 -18.30 -4.34
CA ASP A 33 -20.64 -18.75 -3.00
C ASP A 33 -20.33 -20.25 -2.74
N HIS A 34 -20.06 -21.07 -3.77
CA HIS A 34 -20.11 -22.53 -3.64
C HIS A 34 -18.96 -23.35 -4.29
N SER A 35 -18.88 -24.60 -3.80
CA SER A 35 -17.82 -25.64 -3.87
C SER A 35 -17.05 -25.88 -5.18
N ASP A 36 -15.96 -26.66 -5.06
CA ASP A 36 -14.93 -26.96 -6.07
C ASP A 36 -15.40 -27.39 -7.48
N LYS A 37 -16.66 -27.82 -7.67
CA LYS A 37 -17.18 -28.26 -8.96
C LYS A 37 -17.83 -27.16 -9.81
N GLU A 38 -18.36 -26.08 -9.22
CA GLU A 38 -18.93 -24.95 -9.98
C GLU A 38 -17.88 -23.88 -10.36
N LYS A 39 -16.64 -24.03 -9.87
CA LYS A 39 -15.53 -23.11 -10.11
C LYS A 39 -15.07 -23.02 -11.57
N THR A 40 -15.40 -23.98 -12.43
CA THR A 40 -14.87 -24.03 -13.81
C THR A 40 -15.63 -23.14 -14.79
N GLU A 41 -16.96 -23.06 -14.72
CA GLU A 41 -17.76 -22.28 -15.68
C GLU A 41 -18.04 -20.84 -15.21
N GLY A 42 -18.21 -20.62 -13.90
CA GLY A 42 -18.47 -19.29 -13.35
C GLY A 42 -17.26 -18.37 -13.33
N LYS A 43 -16.04 -18.93 -13.19
CA LYS A 43 -14.80 -18.18 -13.01
C LYS A 43 -14.42 -17.31 -14.21
N PRO A 44 -14.51 -17.77 -15.48
CA PRO A 44 -14.24 -16.91 -16.64
C PRO A 44 -15.21 -15.71 -16.71
N LEU A 45 -16.49 -15.92 -16.42
CA LEU A 45 -17.50 -14.86 -16.41
C LEU A 45 -17.26 -13.86 -15.28
N TRP A 46 -16.93 -14.35 -14.07
CA TRP A 46 -16.54 -13.51 -12.95
C TRP A 46 -15.32 -12.66 -13.30
N ASN A 47 -14.24 -13.29 -13.79
CA ASN A 47 -13.01 -12.60 -14.14
C ASN A 47 -13.24 -11.55 -15.23
N ALA A 48 -14.04 -11.86 -16.26
CA ALA A 48 -14.37 -10.90 -17.30
C ALA A 48 -15.17 -9.70 -16.75
N ALA A 49 -16.17 -9.95 -15.89
CA ALA A 49 -16.95 -8.89 -15.26
C ALA A 49 -16.07 -8.02 -14.35
N MET A 50 -15.22 -8.64 -13.52
CA MET A 50 -14.30 -7.90 -12.65
C MET A 50 -13.33 -7.07 -13.48
N ASN A 51 -12.69 -7.63 -14.52
CA ASN A 51 -11.74 -6.88 -15.34
C ASN A 51 -12.37 -5.60 -15.93
N THR A 52 -13.59 -5.69 -16.48
CA THR A 52 -14.30 -4.52 -17.01
C THR A 52 -14.56 -3.47 -15.93
N ILE A 53 -14.98 -3.88 -14.73
CA ILE A 53 -15.25 -2.96 -13.62
C ILE A 53 -13.96 -2.32 -13.12
N MET A 54 -12.89 -3.10 -12.99
CA MET A 54 -11.57 -2.62 -12.57
C MET A 54 -11.01 -1.61 -13.57
N GLU A 55 -11.07 -1.89 -14.87
CA GLU A 55 -10.67 -0.97 -15.95
C GLU A 55 -11.44 0.36 -15.91
N HIS A 56 -12.77 0.30 -15.65
CA HIS A 56 -13.58 1.52 -15.49
C HIS A 56 -13.14 2.34 -14.28
N SER A 57 -12.89 1.68 -13.15
CA SER A 57 -12.50 2.31 -11.89
C SER A 57 -11.07 2.87 -11.90
N GLU A 58 -10.19 2.37 -12.79
CA GLU A 58 -8.79 2.77 -12.90
C GLU A 58 -8.64 4.27 -13.06
N ALA A 59 -9.36 4.82 -14.04
CA ALA A 59 -9.31 6.23 -14.36
C ALA A 59 -9.85 7.07 -13.19
N THR A 60 -10.78 6.55 -12.39
CA THR A 60 -11.31 7.22 -11.20
C THR A 60 -10.27 7.26 -10.08
N CYS A 61 -9.58 6.15 -9.76
CA CYS A 61 -8.49 6.18 -8.78
C CYS A 61 -7.38 7.15 -9.23
N LEU A 62 -6.93 7.07 -10.50
CA LEU A 62 -5.87 7.95 -11.01
C LEU A 62 -6.24 9.43 -10.92
N ARG A 63 -7.48 9.80 -11.28
CA ARG A 63 -7.95 11.20 -11.19
C ARG A 63 -8.01 11.69 -9.75
N ARG A 64 -8.53 10.88 -8.83
CA ARG A 64 -8.69 11.26 -7.42
C ARG A 64 -7.36 11.29 -6.66
N ALA A 65 -6.36 10.56 -7.14
CA ALA A 65 -5.04 10.45 -6.55
C ALA A 65 -4.06 11.58 -6.93
N SER A 66 -4.49 12.58 -7.70
CA SER A 66 -3.58 13.60 -8.26
C SER A 66 -3.10 14.62 -7.21
N PRO A 67 -1.78 14.94 -7.13
CA PRO A 67 -0.71 14.35 -7.92
C PRO A 67 -0.34 12.94 -7.43
N ALA A 68 -0.49 11.96 -8.32
CA ALA A 68 -0.25 10.56 -7.99
C ALA A 68 1.25 10.27 -8.07
N SER A 69 1.89 10.00 -6.93
CA SER A 69 3.28 9.56 -6.87
C SER A 69 3.37 8.06 -6.57
N CYS A 70 4.24 7.36 -7.29
CA CYS A 70 4.70 6.03 -6.92
C CYS A 70 5.51 6.09 -5.61
N ALA A 71 5.60 4.99 -4.87
CA ALA A 71 6.43 4.92 -3.66
C ALA A 71 7.94 5.20 -3.88
N CYS A 72 8.42 5.22 -5.11
CA CYS A 72 9.79 5.62 -5.43
C CYS A 72 9.94 7.14 -5.66
N GLY A 73 8.87 7.92 -5.49
CA GLY A 73 8.86 9.38 -5.70
C GLY A 73 8.59 9.81 -7.15
N LEU A 74 8.66 8.90 -8.13
CA LEU A 74 8.32 9.20 -9.52
C LEU A 74 6.80 9.33 -9.72
N PRO A 75 6.34 10.10 -10.73
CA PRO A 75 4.93 10.15 -11.10
C PRO A 75 4.38 8.75 -11.40
N ALA A 76 3.21 8.44 -10.87
CA ALA A 76 2.52 7.21 -11.20
C ALA A 76 1.94 7.28 -12.62
N THR A 77 2.15 6.22 -13.38
CA THR A 77 1.72 6.10 -14.78
C THR A 77 0.84 4.88 -15.02
N ALA A 78 0.70 4.01 -14.01
CA ALA A 78 -0.06 2.78 -14.08
C ALA A 78 -0.65 2.43 -12.70
N THR A 79 -1.64 1.54 -12.69
CA THR A 79 -2.26 1.00 -11.49
C THR A 79 -2.07 -0.51 -11.38
N GLU A 80 -1.94 -1.02 -10.15
CA GLU A 80 -1.91 -2.44 -9.85
C GLU A 80 -3.10 -2.77 -8.94
N TYR A 81 -3.74 -3.90 -9.24
CA TYR A 81 -4.86 -4.42 -8.47
C TYR A 81 -4.48 -5.70 -7.76
N LEU A 82 -4.95 -5.82 -6.53
CA LEU A 82 -5.09 -7.14 -5.94
C LEU A 82 -6.32 -7.85 -6.48
N PRO A 83 -6.34 -9.20 -6.47
CA PRO A 83 -7.57 -9.93 -6.71
C PRO A 83 -8.68 -9.38 -5.81
N PRO A 84 -9.82 -8.94 -6.38
CA PRO A 84 -10.90 -8.37 -5.60
C PRO A 84 -11.43 -9.42 -4.61
N MET A 85 -11.80 -8.96 -3.42
CA MET A 85 -12.38 -9.80 -2.37
C MET A 85 -13.91 -9.76 -2.47
N PRO A 86 -14.56 -10.83 -2.94
CA PRO A 86 -16.01 -10.91 -2.98
C PRO A 86 -16.58 -11.23 -1.60
N PHE A 87 -17.62 -10.48 -1.20
CA PHE A 87 -18.47 -10.72 -0.04
C PHE A 87 -19.93 -10.79 -0.53
N LEU A 88 -20.21 -11.82 -1.32
CA LEU A 88 -21.46 -11.94 -2.09
C LEU A 88 -22.60 -12.60 -1.29
N ASP A 89 -22.26 -13.27 -0.20
CA ASP A 89 -23.15 -13.89 0.78
C ASP A 89 -23.69 -12.89 1.82
N ALA A 90 -23.06 -11.73 1.94
CA ALA A 90 -23.49 -10.68 2.83
C ALA A 90 -24.91 -10.18 2.48
N PRO A 91 -25.72 -9.72 3.46
CA PRO A 91 -27.05 -9.14 3.20
C PRO A 91 -27.04 -7.99 2.19
N LYS A 92 -25.90 -7.30 2.09
CA LYS A 92 -25.57 -6.33 1.06
C LYS A 92 -24.33 -6.84 0.31
N PRO A 93 -24.51 -7.52 -0.83
CA PRO A 93 -23.40 -8.06 -1.61
C PRO A 93 -22.42 -6.95 -1.99
N HIS A 94 -21.15 -7.14 -1.67
CA HIS A 94 -20.13 -6.17 -2.02
C HIS A 94 -18.81 -6.84 -2.40
N VAL A 95 -17.94 -6.06 -3.04
CA VAL A 95 -16.61 -6.46 -3.47
C VAL A 95 -15.63 -5.40 -3.00
N VAL A 96 -14.58 -5.80 -2.30
CA VAL A 96 -13.51 -4.87 -1.92
C VAL A 96 -12.36 -5.00 -2.91
N ALA A 97 -11.98 -3.89 -3.52
CA ALA A 97 -10.89 -3.82 -4.47
C ALA A 97 -9.81 -2.85 -3.98
N ILE A 98 -8.60 -3.37 -3.80
CA ILE A 98 -7.44 -2.56 -3.39
C ILE A 98 -6.67 -2.18 -4.65
N VAL A 99 -6.47 -0.88 -4.80
CA VAL A 99 -5.79 -0.26 -5.93
C VAL A 99 -4.57 0.49 -5.42
N ASP A 100 -3.45 0.35 -6.10
CA ASP A 100 -2.29 1.18 -5.81
C ASP A 100 -1.59 1.60 -7.10
N LEU A 101 -0.91 2.73 -7.03
CA LEU A 101 -0.40 3.47 -8.18
C LEU A 101 1.11 3.27 -8.27
N PHE A 102 1.65 3.02 -9.45
CA PHE A 102 3.09 2.86 -9.64
C PHE A 102 3.60 3.53 -10.93
N CYS A 103 4.92 3.74 -11.01
CA CYS A 103 5.55 4.49 -12.10
C CYS A 103 5.77 3.68 -13.39
N GLY A 104 5.11 2.53 -13.57
CA GLY A 104 5.33 1.63 -14.70
C GLY A 104 6.54 0.69 -14.56
N ASN A 105 7.50 0.98 -13.67
CA ASN A 105 8.66 0.11 -13.46
C ASN A 105 8.27 -1.23 -12.81
N LEU A 106 8.73 -2.35 -13.38
CA LEU A 106 8.41 -3.70 -12.90
C LEU A 106 8.80 -3.92 -11.42
N LYS A 107 9.93 -3.36 -10.94
CA LYS A 107 10.33 -3.46 -9.53
C LYS A 107 9.32 -2.74 -8.63
N CYS A 108 8.87 -1.55 -9.03
CA CYS A 108 7.85 -0.80 -8.30
C CYS A 108 6.49 -1.50 -8.33
N ARG A 109 6.12 -2.13 -9.45
CA ARG A 109 4.93 -2.97 -9.58
C ARG A 109 4.95 -4.14 -8.59
N THR A 110 6.04 -4.91 -8.59
CA THR A 110 6.21 -6.05 -7.67
C THR A 110 6.18 -5.60 -6.22
N ARG A 111 6.90 -4.51 -5.89
CA ARG A 111 6.88 -3.93 -4.53
C ARG A 111 5.47 -3.51 -4.13
N THR A 112 4.76 -2.80 -5.00
CA THR A 112 3.38 -2.35 -4.79
C THR A 112 2.44 -3.53 -4.55
N ARG A 113 2.55 -4.57 -5.37
CA ARG A 113 1.78 -5.81 -5.20
C ARG A 113 2.06 -6.45 -3.84
N GLN A 114 3.34 -6.63 -3.48
CA GLN A 114 3.74 -7.14 -2.17
C GLN A 114 3.23 -6.24 -1.03
N SER A 115 3.17 -4.93 -1.25
CA SER A 115 2.66 -3.98 -0.27
C SER A 115 1.21 -4.20 0.06
N MET A 116 0.38 -4.19 -0.97
CA MET A 116 -1.05 -4.35 -0.78
C MET A 116 -1.35 -5.73 -0.18
N LEU A 117 -0.61 -6.75 -0.61
CA LEU A 117 -0.65 -8.10 -0.08
C LEU A 117 -0.37 -8.15 1.45
N GLN A 118 0.68 -7.49 1.94
CA GLN A 118 0.98 -7.41 3.39
C GLN A 118 -0.09 -6.69 4.21
N VAL A 119 -0.76 -5.69 3.64
CA VAL A 119 -1.83 -4.97 4.35
C VAL A 119 -3.05 -5.85 4.52
N MET A 120 -3.42 -6.61 3.48
CA MET A 120 -4.51 -7.59 3.57
C MET A 120 -4.26 -8.65 4.65
N SER A 121 -3.01 -9.05 4.86
CA SER A 121 -2.70 -10.06 5.87
C SER A 121 -2.80 -9.50 7.29
N ARG A 122 -2.41 -8.24 7.50
CA ARG A 122 -2.45 -7.57 8.82
C ARG A 122 -3.86 -7.22 9.29
N ASN A 123 -4.76 -6.89 8.37
CA ASN A 123 -6.11 -6.43 8.71
C ASN A 123 -7.13 -7.56 8.96
N ARG A 124 -6.71 -8.83 8.93
CA ARG A 124 -7.61 -9.92 9.33
C ARG A 124 -7.71 -9.97 10.85
N SER A 125 -8.93 -9.85 11.36
CA SER A 125 -9.19 -9.95 12.79
C SER A 125 -8.85 -11.36 13.28
N PRO A 126 -8.11 -11.51 14.39
CA PRO A 126 -7.88 -12.83 14.99
C PRO A 126 -9.17 -13.47 15.52
N ASP A 127 -10.26 -12.71 15.65
CA ASP A 127 -11.54 -13.14 16.25
C ASP A 127 -12.53 -13.77 15.25
N ASP A 128 -12.24 -13.79 13.95
CA ASP A 128 -13.23 -14.19 12.95
C ASP A 128 -13.53 -15.71 12.93
N GLY A 129 -12.82 -16.54 13.71
CA GLY A 129 -13.07 -17.99 13.85
C GLY A 129 -12.92 -18.81 12.56
N LEU A 130 -12.84 -18.15 11.41
CA LEU A 130 -12.49 -18.69 10.12
C LEU A 130 -11.00 -18.94 10.12
N ARG A 131 -10.59 -20.19 9.81
CA ARG A 131 -9.20 -20.55 9.52
C ARG A 131 -8.56 -19.41 8.74
N GLY A 132 -7.56 -18.77 9.35
CA GLY A 132 -6.79 -17.71 8.72
C GLY A 132 -6.36 -18.14 7.31
N PRO A 133 -6.15 -17.17 6.40
CA PRO A 133 -5.67 -17.51 5.07
C PRO A 133 -4.40 -18.34 5.24
N ASP A 134 -4.30 -19.40 4.44
CA ASP A 134 -3.09 -20.20 4.38
C ASP A 134 -1.87 -19.25 4.30
N PRO A 135 -0.93 -19.31 5.26
CA PRO A 135 0.34 -18.59 5.17
C PRO A 135 1.04 -18.78 3.81
N GLY A 136 0.69 -19.86 3.11
CA GLY A 136 1.07 -20.19 1.74
C GLY A 136 0.76 -19.12 0.70
N LEU A 137 -0.32 -18.33 0.77
CA LEU A 137 -0.66 -17.42 -0.34
C LEU A 137 0.35 -16.26 -0.50
N PHE A 138 1.01 -15.87 0.58
CA PHE A 138 2.06 -14.84 0.57
C PHE A 138 3.47 -15.45 0.52
N ALA A 139 3.67 -16.60 1.17
CA ALA A 139 4.92 -17.36 1.07
C ALA A 139 5.16 -17.90 -0.35
N GLU A 140 4.11 -18.16 -1.13
CA GLU A 140 4.22 -18.60 -2.52
C GLU A 140 4.91 -17.56 -3.42
N LEU A 141 4.87 -16.27 -3.08
CA LEU A 141 5.45 -15.22 -3.92
C LEU A 141 6.85 -14.77 -3.45
N MET A 142 7.21 -15.05 -2.20
CA MET A 142 8.51 -14.69 -1.62
C MET A 142 9.48 -15.87 -1.70
N SER A 143 10.69 -15.63 -2.19
CA SER A 143 11.78 -16.62 -2.19
C SER A 143 13.04 -15.98 -1.63
N CYS A 144 13.92 -16.78 -1.03
CA CYS A 144 15.21 -16.31 -0.56
C CYS A 144 15.99 -15.69 -1.71
N ARG A 145 16.44 -14.43 -1.57
CA ARG A 145 17.20 -13.74 -2.63
C ARG A 145 18.48 -14.48 -3.04
N VAL A 146 19.11 -15.16 -2.09
CA VAL A 146 20.33 -15.95 -2.29
C VAL A 146 19.99 -17.35 -2.83
N CYS A 147 19.37 -18.21 -2.01
CA CYS A 147 19.22 -19.64 -2.34
C CYS A 147 17.88 -20.02 -3.01
N LYS A 148 16.98 -19.07 -3.24
CA LYS A 148 15.66 -19.24 -3.89
C LYS A 148 14.67 -20.19 -3.20
N LYS A 149 14.96 -20.71 -2.00
CA LYS A 149 13.99 -21.47 -1.19
C LYS A 149 12.79 -20.59 -0.81
N ARG A 150 11.61 -21.20 -0.67
CA ARG A 150 10.36 -20.50 -0.28
C ARG A 150 9.92 -20.76 1.15
N GLU A 151 10.56 -21.71 1.82
CA GLU A 151 10.22 -22.14 3.17
C GLU A 151 11.11 -21.44 4.21
N GLY A 152 10.54 -21.20 5.40
CA GLY A 152 11.28 -20.67 6.55
C GLY A 152 11.86 -19.28 6.32
N LEU A 153 11.25 -18.47 5.46
CA LEU A 153 11.76 -17.14 5.12
C LEU A 153 11.50 -16.15 6.25
N ARG A 154 12.52 -15.33 6.52
CA ARG A 154 12.45 -14.10 7.30
C ARG A 154 12.51 -12.93 6.33
N GLU A 155 11.67 -11.94 6.57
CA GLU A 155 11.67 -10.70 5.80
C GLU A 155 12.72 -9.71 6.34
N CYS A 156 13.22 -8.85 5.46
CA CYS A 156 14.05 -7.72 5.86
C CYS A 156 13.28 -6.82 6.83
N GLY A 157 13.80 -6.61 8.04
CA GLY A 157 13.12 -5.79 9.07
C GLY A 157 13.03 -4.28 8.77
N VAL A 158 13.64 -3.80 7.68
CA VAL A 158 13.58 -2.37 7.28
C VAL A 158 12.54 -2.17 6.18
N CYS A 159 12.67 -2.91 5.09
CA CYS A 159 11.82 -2.73 3.91
C CYS A 159 10.65 -3.71 3.84
N HIS A 160 10.72 -4.84 4.54
CA HIS A 160 9.77 -5.96 4.48
C HIS A 160 9.53 -6.54 3.06
N VAL A 161 10.37 -6.20 2.07
CA VAL A 161 10.20 -6.60 0.65
C VAL A 161 11.03 -7.82 0.26
N ALA A 162 12.19 -7.99 0.90
CA ALA A 162 13.12 -9.07 0.60
C ALA A 162 12.98 -10.20 1.63
N GLY A 163 12.93 -11.44 1.15
CA GLY A 163 12.93 -12.65 1.97
C GLY A 163 14.29 -13.34 1.98
N TYR A 164 14.68 -13.88 3.14
CA TYR A 164 15.93 -14.60 3.37
C TYR A 164 15.69 -15.81 4.26
N CYS A 165 16.43 -16.91 4.09
CA CYS A 165 16.32 -18.05 5.01
C CYS A 165 16.82 -17.72 6.43
N GLY A 166 17.65 -16.69 6.57
CA GLY A 166 18.26 -16.27 7.82
C GLY A 166 19.17 -15.07 7.62
N GLN A 167 19.84 -14.67 8.70
CA GLN A 167 20.74 -13.52 8.70
C GLN A 167 21.93 -13.69 7.76
N GLU A 168 22.46 -14.91 7.62
CA GLU A 168 23.58 -15.22 6.72
C GLU A 168 23.30 -14.80 5.27
N HIS A 169 22.16 -15.23 4.71
CA HIS A 169 21.76 -14.84 3.35
C HIS A 169 21.36 -13.37 3.24
N GLN A 170 20.93 -12.73 4.33
CA GLN A 170 20.66 -11.29 4.33
C GLN A 170 21.97 -10.50 4.27
N GLU A 171 22.99 -10.90 5.03
CA GLU A 171 24.33 -10.28 5.03
C GLU A 171 25.05 -10.51 3.69
N GLU A 172 24.90 -11.70 3.11
CA GLU A 172 25.45 -12.02 1.78
C GLU A 172 24.84 -11.15 0.68
N ASP A 173 23.52 -10.94 0.69
CA ASP A 173 22.83 -10.09 -0.28
C ASP A 173 22.92 -8.60 0.05
N TRP A 174 23.37 -8.23 1.26
CA TRP A 174 23.35 -6.84 1.74
C TRP A 174 24.04 -5.83 0.81
N PRO A 175 25.21 -6.12 0.21
CA PRO A 175 25.85 -5.18 -0.73
C PRO A 175 24.94 -4.82 -1.91
N ASN A 176 24.12 -5.76 -2.38
CA ASN A 176 23.16 -5.52 -3.46
C ASN A 176 21.85 -4.95 -2.93
N HIS A 177 21.34 -5.50 -1.83
CA HIS A 177 20.06 -5.13 -1.25
C HIS A 177 20.05 -3.71 -0.70
N LYS A 178 21.15 -3.24 -0.10
CA LYS A 178 21.23 -1.93 0.55
C LYS A 178 20.83 -0.78 -0.39
N ALA A 179 21.17 -0.88 -1.68
CA ALA A 179 20.79 0.13 -2.68
C ALA A 179 19.27 0.15 -2.97
N GLU A 180 18.59 -0.98 -2.79
CA GLU A 180 17.13 -1.12 -3.00
C GLU A 180 16.33 -1.12 -1.69
N CYS A 181 17.02 -1.17 -0.54
CA CYS A 181 16.42 -1.25 0.78
C CYS A 181 15.90 0.12 1.21
N THR A 182 14.68 0.44 0.83
CA THR A 182 13.98 1.62 1.33
C THR A 182 13.09 1.23 2.51
N PRO A 183 13.12 1.96 3.64
CA PRO A 183 12.15 1.79 4.70
C PRO A 183 10.75 1.78 4.11
N TRP A 184 9.93 0.84 4.58
CA TRP A 184 8.53 0.93 4.27
C TRP A 184 7.97 2.15 4.99
N PRO A 185 7.19 3.03 4.33
CA PRO A 185 6.46 4.04 5.07
C PRO A 185 5.53 3.26 5.99
N THR A 186 5.87 3.17 7.28
CA THR A 186 4.97 2.72 8.33
C THR A 186 3.76 3.63 8.19
N SER A 187 2.74 3.12 7.51
CA SER A 187 1.59 3.93 7.14
C SER A 187 1.04 4.47 8.44
N THR A 188 0.92 5.79 8.54
CA THR A 188 0.15 6.47 9.59
C THR A 188 -1.32 6.02 9.59
N PHE A 189 -1.74 5.18 8.64
CA PHE A 189 -2.86 4.26 8.81
C PHE A 189 -2.57 3.26 9.94
N ASP A 190 -2.78 3.73 11.17
CA ASP A 190 -3.11 2.85 12.27
C ASP A 190 -4.48 2.24 11.95
N ALA A 191 -4.49 1.06 11.32
CA ALA A 191 -5.70 0.33 10.94
C ALA A 191 -6.57 -0.06 12.16
N ARG A 192 -6.10 0.23 13.39
CA ARG A 192 -6.86 0.09 14.63
C ARG A 192 -7.74 1.29 14.95
N ARG A 193 -7.63 2.41 14.23
CA ARG A 193 -8.53 3.56 14.44
C ARG A 193 -9.91 3.18 13.88
N PRO A 194 -10.97 3.14 14.72
CA PRO A 194 -12.33 2.79 14.28
C PRO A 194 -12.76 3.67 13.11
N LEU A 195 -13.49 3.08 12.16
CA LEU A 195 -13.95 3.74 10.92
C LEU A 195 -14.98 4.86 11.16
N ASP A 196 -15.33 5.12 12.42
CA ASP A 196 -16.51 5.87 12.82
C ASP A 196 -16.15 7.24 13.42
N GLU A 197 -14.87 7.47 13.74
CA GLU A 197 -14.38 8.73 14.31
C GLU A 197 -13.75 9.58 13.22
N ALA A 198 -14.62 10.16 12.36
CA ALA A 198 -14.24 11.26 11.51
C ALA A 198 -13.80 12.44 12.38
N ASP A 199 -12.58 12.93 12.09
CA ASP A 199 -11.89 13.98 12.82
C ASP A 199 -12.75 15.25 12.99
N ALA A 200 -13.29 15.41 14.20
CA ALA A 200 -13.54 16.71 14.79
C ALA A 200 -12.53 16.84 15.93
N ASP A 201 -11.54 17.70 15.72
CA ASP A 201 -10.58 18.17 16.72
C ASP A 201 -9.40 17.23 17.03
N SER A 202 -8.22 17.55 16.48
CA SER A 202 -7.00 17.48 17.31
C SER A 202 -5.91 18.41 16.79
N ASP A 203 -5.63 19.39 17.61
CA ASP A 203 -4.49 20.30 17.61
C ASP A 203 -3.17 19.52 17.87
N THR A 204 -2.85 18.56 16.99
CA THR A 204 -1.65 17.76 17.10
C THR A 204 -0.45 18.63 16.70
N LYS A 205 0.33 19.07 17.70
CA LYS A 205 1.58 19.84 17.52
C LYS A 205 2.58 19.04 16.69
N VAL A 206 2.69 19.38 15.41
CA VAL A 206 3.80 18.96 14.55
C VAL A 206 5.03 19.80 14.90
N THR A 207 6.11 19.16 15.34
CA THR A 207 7.41 19.81 15.59
C THR A 207 8.31 19.70 14.38
N TYR A 208 8.92 20.82 13.95
CA TYR A 208 9.83 20.86 12.80
C TYR A 208 11.28 20.95 13.28
N SER A 209 12.15 20.07 12.79
CA SER A 209 13.60 20.13 13.01
C SER A 209 14.27 20.60 11.72
N ALA A 210 15.02 21.71 11.80
CA ALA A 210 15.84 22.18 10.68
C ALA A 210 17.31 21.85 10.93
N VAL A 211 17.99 21.34 9.90
CA VAL A 211 19.43 21.12 9.92
C VAL A 211 20.12 22.41 9.50
N PHE A 212 21.02 22.91 10.34
CA PHE A 212 21.85 24.08 10.00
C PHE A 212 23.26 23.62 9.67
N ASN A 213 23.68 23.78 8.41
CA ASN A 213 25.08 23.64 8.01
C ASN A 213 25.87 24.87 8.52
N VAL A 214 26.32 24.80 9.77
CA VAL A 214 27.24 25.79 10.34
C VAL A 214 28.35 25.09 11.09
N ALA A 215 29.12 24.24 10.41
CA ALA A 215 30.42 23.83 10.90
C ALA A 215 31.29 23.34 9.74
N GLY A 216 32.58 23.64 9.81
CA GLY A 216 33.57 23.16 8.84
C GLY A 216 33.68 21.62 8.82
N PRO A 217 34.50 21.07 7.91
CA PRO A 217 34.62 19.62 7.73
C PRO A 217 35.07 18.93 9.02
N GLY A 218 34.17 18.12 9.61
CA GLY A 218 34.49 17.22 10.73
C GLY A 218 33.57 17.27 11.95
N GLU A 219 32.61 18.20 12.04
CA GLU A 219 31.65 18.24 13.16
C GLU A 219 30.26 17.67 12.80
N PRO A 220 29.58 16.99 13.74
CA PRO A 220 28.23 16.51 13.53
C PRO A 220 27.22 17.68 13.46
N PRO A 221 26.15 17.56 12.65
CA PRO A 221 25.15 18.60 12.51
C PRO A 221 24.46 18.89 13.84
N ARG A 222 24.22 20.18 14.13
CA ARG A 222 23.46 20.62 15.30
C ARG A 222 22.01 20.85 14.91
N PHE A 223 21.12 20.17 15.62
CA PHE A 223 19.68 20.31 15.45
C PHE A 223 19.15 21.40 16.38
N ARG A 224 18.28 22.26 15.85
CA ARG A 224 17.51 23.20 16.66
C ARG A 224 16.05 23.10 16.27
N GLU A 225 15.19 22.99 17.28
CA GLU A 225 13.75 23.03 17.10
C GLU A 225 13.32 24.43 16.64
N ILE A 226 12.49 24.48 15.61
CA ILE A 226 11.90 25.73 15.13
C ILE A 226 10.38 25.59 15.05
N SER A 227 9.68 26.68 15.37
CA SER A 227 8.22 26.77 15.26
C SER A 227 7.75 26.72 13.80
N ARG A 228 6.52 26.25 13.57
CA ARG A 228 5.88 26.21 12.24
C ARG A 228 5.87 27.58 11.55
N GLU A 229 5.61 28.65 12.30
CA GLU A 229 5.58 30.02 11.80
C GLU A 229 6.93 30.46 11.24
N GLU A 230 8.02 30.00 11.86
CA GLU A 230 9.40 30.29 11.43
C GLU A 230 9.77 29.52 10.16
N VAL A 231 9.31 28.27 10.01
CA VAL A 231 9.45 27.50 8.75
C VAL A 231 8.74 28.22 7.60
N VAL A 232 7.49 28.62 7.82
CA VAL A 232 6.66 29.30 6.82
C VAL A 232 7.25 30.67 6.48
N ARG A 233 7.68 31.45 7.47
CA ARG A 233 8.33 32.76 7.27
C ARG A 233 9.59 32.62 6.40
N ARG A 234 10.40 31.59 6.61
CA ARG A 234 11.64 31.35 5.84
C ARG A 234 11.38 30.89 4.42
N LEU A 235 10.39 30.03 4.19
CA LEU A 235 9.98 29.60 2.86
C LEU A 235 9.43 30.76 2.01
N LEU A 236 8.68 31.68 2.64
CA LEU A 236 8.08 32.82 1.96
C LEU A 236 9.07 33.96 1.65
N MET A 237 10.21 34.03 2.35
CA MET A 237 11.21 35.11 2.20
C MET A 237 12.24 34.88 1.09
N GLY A 238 12.12 33.81 0.29
CA GLY A 238 12.74 33.70 -1.05
C GLY A 238 14.24 33.99 -1.19
N ALA A 239 15.06 32.94 -1.14
CA ALA A 239 16.24 32.71 -1.99
C ALA A 239 17.12 33.91 -2.43
N ALA A 240 17.56 34.74 -1.48
CA ALA A 240 18.76 35.56 -1.67
C ALA A 240 19.87 35.05 -0.74
N GLY A 241 20.54 33.97 -1.16
CA GLY A 241 21.85 33.57 -0.65
C GLY A 241 21.91 32.56 0.50
N MET A 242 21.20 31.42 0.43
CA MET A 242 21.50 30.28 1.33
C MET A 242 21.48 28.93 0.61
N GLU A 243 22.48 28.11 0.98
CA GLU A 243 22.62 26.68 0.69
C GLU A 243 21.44 25.86 1.23
N GLU A 244 21.23 24.68 0.65
CA GLU A 244 20.05 23.80 0.78
C GLU A 244 19.62 23.54 2.24
N LEU A 245 18.33 23.72 2.52
CA LEU A 245 17.69 23.40 3.79
C LEU A 245 16.99 22.04 3.67
N GLU A 246 17.54 20.99 4.29
CA GLU A 246 16.85 19.71 4.45
C GLU A 246 15.96 19.74 5.70
N VAL A 247 14.65 19.50 5.52
CA VAL A 247 13.68 19.45 6.61
C VAL A 247 13.31 17.99 6.86
N GLU A 248 13.69 17.45 8.02
CA GLU A 248 13.19 16.16 8.51
C GLU A 248 11.95 16.38 9.39
N MET A 249 10.86 15.69 9.06
CA MET A 249 9.65 15.63 9.88
C MET A 249 9.76 14.44 10.84
N LYS A 250 9.60 14.68 12.15
CA LYS A 250 9.55 13.66 13.21
C LYS A 250 8.21 13.68 13.91
#